data_AF-A0A6L7T8N0-F1
#
_entry.id   AF-A0A6L7T8N0-F1
#
_cell.length_a   1.000
_cell.length_b   1.000
_cell.length_c   1.000
_cell.angle_alpha   90.00
_cell.angle_beta   90.00
_cell.angle_gamma   90.00
#
_symmetry.space_group_name_H-M   'P 1'
#
loop_
_entity.id
_entity.type
_entity.pdbx_description
1 polymer ?
#
loop_
_entity_poly.entity_id
_entity_poly.type
_entity_poly.pdbx_seq_one_letter_code
_entity_poly.pdbx_strand_id
1 'polypeptide(L)' 'MQATLYTDDGAYFIRLGNGLTIQWCRAEDGWSKSRTELPSGAKQIDFADLPEALREEVLAVLARAAAMQGGMGGVNH' A
#
# COMPACT_ATOMS: atom_id res chain seq x y z
N MET A 1 -10.59 5.20 -5.83
CA MET A 1 -9.81 5.05 -4.58
C MET A 1 -8.49 5.75 -4.80
N GLN A 2 -8.22 6.81 -4.06
CA GLN A 2 -6.94 7.51 -4.15
C GLN A 2 -5.98 6.82 -3.17
N ALA A 3 -4.84 6.37 -3.67
CA ALA A 3 -3.78 5.81 -2.85
C ALA A 3 -2.51 6.60 -3.12
N THR A 4 -1.83 6.98 -2.05
CA THR A 4 -0.67 7.85 -2.12
C THR A 4 0.54 7.09 -1.63
N LEU A 5 1.61 7.10 -2.43
CA LEU A 5 2.84 6.41 -2.09
C LEU A 5 3.83 7.34 -1.43
N TYR A 6 4.59 6.79 -0.49
CA TYR A 6 5.65 7.48 0.21
C TYR A 6 6.86 6.56 0.37
N THR A 7 8.01 7.15 0.65
CA THR A 7 9.24 6.45 1.01
C THR A 7 9.91 7.15 2.18
N ASP A 8 10.54 6.36 3.05
CA ASP A 8 11.30 6.82 4.22
C ASP A 8 12.37 5.78 4.53
N ASP A 9 13.63 6.21 4.61
CA ASP A 9 14.79 5.37 5.01
C ASP A 9 14.85 3.96 4.36
N GLY A 10 14.55 3.86 3.05
CA GLY A 10 14.57 2.58 2.32
C GLY A 10 13.33 1.70 2.52
N ALA A 11 12.36 2.15 3.32
CA ALA A 11 11.01 1.62 3.38
C ALA A 11 10.07 2.37 2.44
N TYR A 12 8.99 1.70 2.06
CA TYR A 12 7.95 2.23 1.19
C TYR A 12 6.61 2.16 1.89
N PHE A 13 5.77 3.15 1.68
CA PHE A 13 4.48 3.25 2.36
C PHE A 13 3.40 3.55 1.34
N ILE A 14 2.23 2.94 1.51
CA ILE A 14 1.02 3.37 0.82
C ILE A 14 0.00 3.83 1.83
N ARG A 15 -0.54 5.03 1.62
CA ARG A 15 -1.70 5.51 2.34
C ARG A 15 -2.92 5.31 1.45
N LEU A 16 -3.83 4.45 1.89
CA LEU A 16 -5.10 4.23 1.24
C LEU A 16 -6.10 5.34 1.64
N GLY A 17 -7.05 5.64 0.77
CA GLY A 17 -8.08 6.67 1.01
C GLY A 17 -9.00 6.41 2.22
N ASN A 18 -8.97 5.20 2.81
CA ASN A 18 -9.67 4.87 4.06
C ASN A 18 -8.85 5.21 5.33
N GLY A 19 -7.68 5.85 5.18
CA GLY A 19 -6.79 6.19 6.28
C GLY A 19 -5.80 5.09 6.67
N LEU A 20 -5.92 3.88 6.11
CA LEU A 20 -4.97 2.80 6.38
C LEU A 20 -3.63 3.10 5.69
N THR A 21 -2.55 2.98 6.46
CA THR A 21 -1.19 3.01 5.91
C THR A 21 -0.54 1.63 6.02
N ILE A 22 0.08 1.18 4.94
CA ILE A 22 0.85 -0.07 4.88
C ILE A 22 2.27 0.28 4.53
N GLN A 23 3.21 -0.24 5.32
CA GLN A 23 4.65 -0.15 5.11
C GLN A 23 5.17 -1.45 4.50
N TRP A 24 6.12 -1.32 3.59
CA TRP A 24 6.96 -2.38 3.09
C TRP A 24 8.41 -2.09 3.41
N CYS A 25 9.04 -3.02 4.11
CA CYS A 25 10.46 -3.02 4.41
C CYS A 25 11.13 -4.19 3.69
N ARG A 26 12.40 -4.00 3.31
CA ARG A 26 13.19 -5.07 2.72
C ARG A 26 13.61 -6.05 3.81
N ALA A 27 13.27 -7.31 3.62
CA ALA A 27 13.64 -8.45 4.44
C ALA A 27 14.56 -9.39 3.65
N GLU A 28 15.16 -10.37 4.33
CA GLU A 28 16.11 -11.32 3.73
C GLU A 28 15.49 -12.13 2.57
N ASP A 29 14.18 -12.43 2.65
CA ASP A 29 13.44 -13.23 1.66
C ASP A 29 12.56 -12.39 0.71
N GLY A 30 12.63 -11.06 0.76
CA GLY A 30 11.83 -10.19 -0.09
C GLY A 30 11.25 -8.98 0.63
N TRP A 31 10.02 -8.59 0.29
CA TRP A 31 9.33 -7.45 0.92
C TRP A 31 8.43 -7.93 2.05
N SER A 32 8.70 -7.46 3.27
CA SER A 32 7.82 -7.68 4.41
C SER A 32 6.84 -6.52 4.54
N LYS A 33 5.55 -6.83 4.70
CA LYS A 33 4.48 -5.83 4.81
C LYS A 33 3.94 -5.75 6.23
N SER A 34 3.82 -4.52 6.73
CA SER A 34 3.30 -4.23 8.06
C SER A 34 2.31 -3.07 8.01
N ARG A 35 1.29 -3.10 8.87
CA ARG A 35 0.41 -1.95 9.08
C ARG A 35 1.07 -1.03 10.09
N THR A 36 1.19 0.24 9.73
CA THR A 36 1.80 1.26 10.59
C THR A 36 1.21 2.63 10.25
N GLU A 37 1.57 3.64 11.02
CA GLU A 37 1.25 5.03 10.71
C GLU A 37 2.29 5.63 9.77
N LEU A 38 1.88 6.59 8.94
CA LEU A 38 2.79 7.29 8.04
C LEU A 38 3.71 8.20 8.86
N PRO A 39 5.05 8.02 8.82
CA PRO A 39 5.94 8.92 9.54
C PRO A 39 5.92 10.32 8.93
N SER A 40 6.06 11.36 9.76
CA SER A 40 6.04 12.76 9.32
C SER A 40 7.16 13.12 8.34
N GLY A 41 8.24 12.33 8.32
CA GLY A 41 9.37 12.48 7.40
C GLY A 41 9.18 11.81 6.03
N ALA A 42 8.10 11.03 5.85
CA ALA A 42 7.90 10.25 4.63
C ALA A 42 7.75 11.15 3.41
N LYS A 43 8.60 10.92 2.40
CA LYS A 43 8.56 11.67 1.15
C LYS A 43 7.56 11.04 0.20
N GLN A 44 6.64 11.83 -0.34
CA GLN A 44 5.72 11.37 -1.38
C GLN A 44 6.49 11.00 -2.65
N ILE A 45 6.16 9.86 -3.23
CA ILE A 45 6.73 9.35 -4.48
C ILE A 45 5.63 8.88 -5.42
N ASP A 46 5.99 8.68 -6.68
CA ASP A 46 5.09 8.12 -7.69
C ASP A 46 5.24 6.60 -7.78
N PHE A 47 4.23 5.96 -8.40
CA PHE A 47 4.25 4.51 -8.65
C PHE A 47 5.46 4.09 -9.50
N ALA A 48 5.97 5.00 -10.33
CA ALA A 48 7.15 4.81 -11.17
C ALA A 48 8.45 4.68 -10.36
N ASP A 49 8.53 5.25 -9.16
CA ASP A 49 9.71 5.16 -8.30
C ASP A 49 9.78 3.82 -7.54
N LEU A 50 8.68 3.09 -7.47
CA LEU A 50 8.67 1.78 -6.82
C LEU A 50 9.51 0.76 -7.60
N PRO A 51 10.27 -0.11 -6.92
CA PRO A 51 10.91 -1.25 -7.56
C PRO A 51 9.85 -2.23 -8.09
N GLU A 52 10.14 -2.87 -9.22
CA GLU A 52 9.20 -3.73 -9.94
C GLU A 52 8.61 -4.84 -9.05
N ALA A 53 9.47 -5.50 -8.27
CA ALA A 53 9.07 -6.53 -7.30
C ALA A 53 8.10 -6.02 -6.21
N LEU A 54 8.12 -4.72 -5.91
CA LEU A 54 7.20 -4.11 -4.95
C LEU A 54 5.93 -3.61 -5.62
N ARG A 55 6.00 -3.17 -6.89
CA ARG A 55 4.83 -2.71 -7.65
C ARG A 55 3.74 -3.77 -7.70
N GLU A 56 4.11 -5.02 -7.95
CA GLU A 56 3.18 -6.15 -8.00
C GLU A 56 2.46 -6.34 -6.65
N GLU A 57 3.20 -6.32 -5.54
CA GLU A 57 2.65 -6.44 -4.19
C GLU A 57 1.71 -5.27 -3.84
N VAL A 58 2.10 -4.04 -4.20
CA VAL A 58 1.29 -2.84 -3.99
C VAL A 58 -0.01 -2.92 -4.80
N LEU A 59 0.06 -3.32 -6.06
CA LEU A 59 -1.14 -3.52 -6.91
C LEU A 59 -2.06 -4.59 -6.33
N ALA A 60 -1.52 -5.71 -5.87
CA ALA A 60 -2.30 -6.78 -5.24
C ALA A 60 -3.01 -6.30 -3.97
N VAL A 61 -2.35 -5.48 -3.16
CA VAL A 61 -2.95 -4.84 -1.98
C VAL A 61 -4.04 -3.86 -2.38
N LEU A 62 -3.81 -3.02 -3.39
CA LEU A 62 -4.81 -2.07 -3.89
C LEU A 62 -6.05 -2.78 -4.44
N ALA A 63 -5.85 -3.85 -5.23
CA ALA A 63 -6.93 -4.67 -5.76
C ALA A 63 -7.75 -5.32 -4.64
N ARG A 64 -7.08 -5.88 -3.61
CA ARG A 64 -7.76 -6.45 -2.43
C ARG A 64 -8.51 -5.39 -1.61
N ALA A 65 -7.88 -4.24 -1.35
CA ALA A 65 -8.50 -3.14 -0.64
C ALA A 65 -9.71 -2.59 -1.41
N ALA A 66 -9.65 -2.62 -2.74
CA ALA A 66 -10.75 -2.24 -3.59
C ALA A 66 -11.91 -3.24 -3.55
N ALA A 67 -11.60 -4.54 -3.61
CA ALA A 67 -12.59 -5.60 -3.46
C ALA A 67 -13.28 -5.56 -2.09
N MET A 68 -12.52 -5.28 -1.01
CA MET A 68 -13.10 -5.15 0.34
C MET A 68 -13.98 -3.91 0.52
N GLN A 69 -13.65 -2.78 -0.14
CA GLN A 69 -14.49 -1.58 -0.14
C GLN A 69 -15.71 -1.69 -1.08
N GLY A 70 -15.62 -2.52 -2.12
CA GLY A 70 -16.75 -2.90 -2.98
C GLY A 70 -17.63 -4.02 -2.40
N GLY A 71 -17.26 -4.57 -1.24
CA GLY A 71 -17.98 -5.62 -0.51
C GLY A 71 -19.21 -5.13 0.25
N MET A 72 -19.99 -4.22 -0.33
CA MET A 72 -21.39 -3.95 0.04
C MET A 72 -22.19 -3.90 -1.26
N GLY A 73 -22.43 -5.08 -1.82
CA GLY A 73 -23.19 -5.24 -3.06
C GLY A 73 -23.73 -6.65 -3.30
N GLY A 74 -23.63 -7.55 -2.31
CA GLY A 74 -24.35 -8.82 -2.33
C GLY A 74 -25.59 -8.73 -1.46
N VAL A 75 -26.62 -8.03 -1.92
CA VAL A 75 -27.96 -8.12 -1.34
C VAL A 75 -28.85 -9.00 -2.22
N ASN A 76 -29.50 -9.98 -1.56
CA ASN A 76 -30.70 -10.76 -1.93
C ASN A 76 -30.58 -11.84 -3.03
N HIS A 77 -30.92 -13.09 -2.68
CA HIS A 77 -32.31 -13.60 -2.67
C HIS A 77 -32.41 -14.89 -1.86
#